data_AF-A0A536Z478-F1
#
_entry.id   AF-A0A536Z478-F1
#
_cell.length_a   1.000
_cell.length_b   1.000
_cell.length_c   1.000
_cell.angle_alpha   90.00
_cell.angle_beta   90.00
_cell.angle_gamma   90.00
#
_symmetry.space_group_name_H-M   'P 1'
#
loop_
_entity.id
_entity.type
_entity.pdbx_description
1 polymer ?
#
loop_
_entity_poly.entity_id
_entity_poly.type
_entity_poly.pdbx_seq_one_letter_code
_entity_poly.pdbx_strand_id
1 'polypeptide(L)'
;MAVQRFEAVGEAVSCNLCGEPVFGRRDRVWRKDGHDILRCPSCGLTFRADLPDAEALSEIYGPEYFADSAGELRGQGYLDYLGDEEEHRVNARKRLRLLRRYTTSGHLLDVGCAAGFFLDEARRSGWTVAGVDVSQAMADYARDRALPVRAAPFLGTDFGDSKFDTVTMWDYIEHAIDPKAEFRRASDLLRPSGILALSTGDAGSAVARISGSRWHLLTPRHHNFFFTRRQLIRYLEEQDFEVLATKYLWSSYSAAYLAHKAQMLGDASHSGRVVRALEGRP
;
A
#
# COMPACT_ATOMS: atom_id res chain seq x y z
N MET A 1 -22.62 -9.64 -5.13
CA MET A 1 -21.40 -8.83 -5.07
C MET A 1 -20.23 -9.77 -5.27
N ALA A 2 -19.68 -9.76 -6.47
CA ALA A 2 -18.77 -10.79 -6.95
C ALA A 2 -17.34 -10.47 -6.51
N VAL A 3 -17.05 -10.70 -5.22
CA VAL A 3 -15.67 -11.06 -4.84
C VAL A 3 -15.30 -12.22 -5.76
N GLN A 4 -14.11 -12.24 -6.37
CA GLN A 4 -13.54 -13.48 -6.89
C GLN A 4 -13.31 -14.42 -5.69
N ARG A 5 -14.39 -15.03 -5.22
CA ARG A 5 -14.36 -16.15 -4.30
C ARG A 5 -13.84 -17.30 -5.11
N PHE A 6 -12.57 -17.62 -4.90
CA PHE A 6 -12.00 -18.90 -5.33
C PHE A 6 -12.65 -20.03 -4.52
N GLU A 7 -13.95 -20.28 -4.74
CA GLU A 7 -14.64 -21.48 -4.30
C GLU A 7 -14.30 -22.61 -5.28
N ALA A 8 -13.07 -23.10 -5.22
CA ALA A 8 -12.71 -24.41 -5.73
C ALA A 8 -11.45 -24.93 -5.03
N VAL A 9 -11.57 -26.11 -4.43
CA VAL A 9 -10.41 -26.91 -4.04
C VAL A 9 -9.66 -27.28 -5.32
N GLY A 10 -8.65 -26.50 -5.73
CA GLY A 10 -7.81 -26.84 -6.88
C GLY A 10 -7.28 -25.69 -7.74
N GLU A 11 -7.75 -24.45 -7.58
CA GLU A 11 -7.23 -23.33 -8.39
C GLU A 11 -5.96 -22.72 -7.77
N ALA A 12 -4.90 -22.66 -8.57
CA ALA A 12 -3.66 -21.99 -8.19
C ALA A 12 -3.71 -20.52 -8.63
N VAL A 13 -3.26 -19.61 -7.77
CA VAL A 13 -3.06 -18.20 -8.10
C VAL A 13 -1.61 -18.01 -8.53
N SER A 14 -1.38 -17.32 -9.64
CA SER A 14 -0.02 -16.97 -10.08
C SER A 14 0.59 -15.92 -9.14
N CYS A 15 1.81 -16.17 -8.64
CA CYS A 15 2.53 -15.19 -7.86
C CYS A 15 2.85 -13.93 -8.70
N ASN A 16 2.36 -12.76 -8.28
CA ASN A 16 2.57 -11.50 -9.00
C ASN A 16 4.05 -11.10 -9.20
N LEU A 17 4.97 -11.60 -8.37
CA LEU A 17 6.41 -11.33 -8.51
C LEU A 17 7.09 -12.30 -9.49
N CYS A 18 6.96 -13.62 -9.26
CA CYS A 18 7.79 -14.61 -9.96
C CYS A 18 7.01 -15.58 -10.86
N GLY A 19 5.69 -15.49 -10.92
CA GLY A 19 4.84 -16.36 -11.74
C GLY A 19 4.62 -17.78 -11.20
N GLU A 20 5.26 -18.15 -10.07
CA GLU A 20 5.10 -19.47 -9.46
C GLU A 20 3.63 -19.71 -9.05
N PRO A 21 3.04 -20.87 -9.37
CA PRO A 21 1.70 -21.23 -8.91
C PRO A 21 1.62 -21.38 -7.38
N VAL A 22 0.70 -20.65 -6.75
CA VAL A 22 0.45 -20.66 -5.31
C VAL A 22 -0.92 -21.26 -5.04
N PHE A 23 -0.98 -22.30 -4.20
CA PHE A 23 -2.19 -23.08 -3.97
C PHE A 23 -2.78 -22.77 -2.59
N GLY A 24 -4.04 -22.36 -2.55
CA GLY A 24 -4.68 -21.84 -1.33
C GLY A 24 -4.63 -22.76 -0.10
N ARG A 25 -4.74 -24.08 -0.26
CA ARG A 25 -4.63 -25.01 0.89
C ARG A 25 -3.20 -25.31 1.32
N ARG A 26 -2.28 -25.39 0.36
CA ARG A 26 -0.88 -25.82 0.59
C ARG A 26 -0.02 -24.68 1.09
N ASP A 27 -0.21 -23.50 0.51
CA ASP A 27 0.69 -22.36 0.62
C ASP A 27 0.10 -21.25 1.54
N ARG A 28 -1.02 -21.53 2.22
CA ARG A 28 -1.59 -20.62 3.24
C ARG A 28 -0.76 -20.62 4.50
N VAL A 29 -0.36 -19.42 4.91
CA VAL A 29 0.40 -19.17 6.14
C VAL A 29 -0.47 -18.71 7.30
N TRP A 30 -1.52 -17.92 7.03
CA TRP A 30 -2.44 -17.40 8.05
C TRP A 30 -3.88 -17.33 7.55
N ARG A 31 -4.83 -17.30 8.49
CA ARG A 31 -6.20 -16.82 8.27
C ARG A 31 -6.42 -15.66 9.25
N LYS A 32 -6.87 -14.51 8.76
CA LYS A 32 -7.05 -13.29 9.56
C LYS A 32 -8.19 -12.44 8.99
N ASP A 33 -9.09 -12.00 9.86
CA ASP A 33 -10.23 -11.13 9.51
C ASP A 33 -11.11 -11.66 8.36
N GLY A 34 -11.22 -12.98 8.22
CA GLY A 34 -11.97 -13.63 7.13
C GLY A 34 -11.15 -13.92 5.87
N HIS A 35 -9.91 -13.44 5.78
CA HIS A 35 -9.04 -13.60 4.62
C HIS A 35 -7.99 -14.70 4.82
N ASP A 36 -7.73 -15.47 3.78
CA ASP A 36 -6.63 -16.42 3.73
C ASP A 36 -5.37 -15.71 3.21
N ILE A 37 -4.27 -15.81 3.95
CA ILE A 37 -2.98 -15.21 3.59
C ILE A 37 -2.06 -16.30 3.06
N LEU A 38 -1.63 -16.16 1.81
CA LEU A 38 -0.79 -17.10 1.09
C LEU A 38 0.65 -16.62 1.08
N ARG A 39 1.59 -17.56 0.96
CA ARG A 39 3.01 -17.28 0.74
C ARG A 39 3.51 -18.09 -0.45
N CYS A 40 4.02 -17.42 -1.47
CA CYS A 40 4.64 -18.08 -2.61
C CYS A 40 5.81 -18.98 -2.15
N PRO A 41 5.83 -20.27 -2.52
CA PRO A 41 6.88 -21.20 -2.08
C PRO A 41 8.24 -20.90 -2.73
N SER A 42 8.26 -20.22 -3.88
CA SER A 42 9.49 -19.90 -4.62
C SER A 42 10.14 -18.59 -4.14
N CYS A 43 9.42 -17.46 -4.21
CA CYS A 43 9.99 -16.14 -3.90
C CYS A 43 9.64 -15.62 -2.49
N GLY A 44 8.73 -16.30 -1.78
CA GLY A 44 8.28 -15.92 -0.44
C GLY A 44 7.33 -14.72 -0.36
N LEU A 45 6.85 -14.19 -1.50
CA LEU A 45 5.89 -13.08 -1.50
C LEU A 45 4.63 -13.51 -0.73
N THR A 46 4.19 -12.67 0.20
CA THR A 46 3.00 -12.92 1.02
C THR A 46 1.88 -12.00 0.58
N PHE A 47 0.67 -12.53 0.38
CA PHE A 47 -0.47 -11.79 -0.17
C PHE A 47 -1.81 -12.44 0.23
N ARG A 48 -2.93 -11.73 0.14
CA ARG A 48 -4.27 -12.32 0.38
C ARG A 48 -4.70 -13.19 -0.81
N ALA A 49 -5.42 -14.26 -0.55
CA ALA A 49 -5.92 -15.18 -1.57
C ALA A 49 -7.04 -14.56 -2.44
N ASP A 50 -7.83 -13.68 -1.84
CA ASP A 50 -9.04 -13.07 -2.39
C ASP A 50 -8.78 -11.59 -2.73
N LEU A 51 -7.98 -11.34 -3.76
CA LEU A 51 -7.74 -9.97 -4.23
C LEU A 51 -9.07 -9.32 -4.66
N PRO A 52 -9.35 -8.08 -4.21
CA PRO A 52 -10.53 -7.36 -4.66
C PRO A 52 -10.40 -7.05 -6.15
N ASP A 53 -11.53 -6.96 -6.86
CA ASP A 53 -11.56 -6.30 -8.16
C ASP A 53 -11.58 -4.77 -8.00
N ALA A 54 -11.60 -4.04 -9.11
CA ALA A 54 -11.55 -2.58 -9.08
C ALA A 54 -12.77 -1.96 -8.36
N GLU A 55 -13.95 -2.54 -8.49
CA GLU A 55 -15.17 -2.05 -7.85
C GLU A 55 -15.10 -2.27 -6.33
N ALA A 56 -14.77 -3.47 -5.88
CA ALA A 56 -14.57 -3.79 -4.48
C ALA A 56 -13.42 -2.98 -3.85
N LEU A 57 -12.37 -2.66 -4.62
CA LEU A 57 -11.31 -1.78 -4.15
C LEU A 57 -11.83 -0.37 -3.89
N SER A 58 -12.64 0.20 -4.79
CA SER A 58 -13.27 1.50 -4.57
C SER A 58 -14.19 1.52 -3.35
N GLU A 59 -14.93 0.43 -3.08
CA GLU A 59 -15.73 0.29 -1.86
C GLU A 59 -14.88 0.26 -0.58
N ILE A 60 -13.73 -0.44 -0.60
CA ILE A 60 -12.79 -0.47 0.53
C ILE A 60 -12.31 0.95 0.88
N TYR A 61 -12.22 1.87 -0.09
CA TYR A 61 -11.81 3.26 0.10
C TYR A 61 -12.98 4.25 0.16
N GLY A 62 -14.14 3.76 0.59
CA GLY A 62 -15.28 4.60 0.97
C GLY A 62 -15.01 5.49 2.18
N PRO A 63 -15.97 6.37 2.55
CA PRO A 63 -15.85 7.29 3.68
C PRO A 63 -15.44 6.62 4.99
N GLU A 64 -15.91 5.40 5.25
CA GLU A 64 -15.68 4.64 6.47
C GLU A 64 -14.20 4.28 6.66
N TYR A 65 -13.44 4.12 5.58
CA TYR A 65 -11.98 3.90 5.66
C TYR A 65 -11.24 5.11 6.20
N PHE A 66 -11.70 6.31 5.86
CA PHE A 66 -11.08 7.57 6.27
C PHE A 66 -11.65 8.13 7.58
N ALA A 67 -12.81 7.62 8.02
CA ALA A 67 -13.49 8.04 9.24
C ALA A 67 -14.25 6.88 9.91
N ASP A 68 -13.52 5.94 10.52
CA ASP A 68 -14.07 4.79 11.26
C ASP A 68 -14.58 5.21 12.66
N SER A 69 -15.52 6.15 12.68
CA SER A 69 -16.16 6.65 13.89
C SER A 69 -16.95 5.58 14.65
N ALA A 70 -17.41 4.54 13.94
CA ALA A 70 -18.14 3.41 14.50
C ALA A 70 -17.23 2.27 15.01
N GLY A 71 -15.92 2.30 14.69
CA GLY A 71 -14.96 1.25 15.07
C GLY A 71 -15.18 -0.08 14.34
N GLU A 72 -15.92 -0.08 13.24
CA GLU A 72 -16.32 -1.27 12.49
C GLU A 72 -15.12 -1.91 11.78
N LEU A 73 -14.11 -1.11 11.43
CA LEU A 73 -12.88 -1.60 10.80
C LEU A 73 -11.88 -2.15 11.83
N ARG A 74 -12.19 -2.09 13.13
CA ARG A 74 -11.34 -2.64 14.22
C ARG A 74 -9.88 -2.19 14.12
N GLY A 75 -9.65 -0.91 13.82
CA GLY A 75 -8.30 -0.37 13.63
C GLY A 75 -7.72 -0.54 12.22
N GLN A 76 -8.51 -1.02 11.25
CA GLN A 76 -8.11 -1.21 9.85
C GLN A 76 -8.59 -0.08 8.93
N GLY A 77 -8.16 1.13 9.25
CA GLY A 77 -8.44 2.36 8.53
C GLY A 77 -7.95 3.53 9.36
N TYR A 78 -8.59 4.68 9.20
CA TYR A 78 -8.36 5.88 9.99
C TYR A 78 -9.56 6.17 10.88
N LEU A 79 -9.30 6.66 12.09
CA LEU A 79 -10.34 7.16 12.98
C LEU A 79 -10.91 8.48 12.44
N ASP A 80 -10.04 9.41 12.06
CA ASP A 80 -10.38 10.71 11.46
C ASP A 80 -9.20 11.22 10.62
N TYR A 81 -9.11 10.77 9.36
CA TYR A 81 -8.01 11.13 8.46
C TYR A 81 -7.89 12.64 8.22
N LEU A 82 -9.03 13.33 8.13
CA LEU A 82 -9.06 14.78 7.89
C LEU A 82 -8.73 15.55 9.17
N GLY A 83 -9.17 15.06 10.33
CA GLY A 83 -8.79 15.63 11.63
C GLY A 83 -7.31 15.50 11.96
N ASP A 84 -6.64 14.44 11.49
CA ASP A 84 -5.20 14.19 11.64
C ASP A 84 -4.34 14.95 10.57
N GLU A 85 -4.87 16.02 9.95
CA GLU A 85 -4.20 16.75 8.86
C GLU A 85 -2.77 17.22 9.22
N GLU A 86 -2.54 17.74 10.44
CA GLU A 86 -1.22 18.25 10.82
C GLU A 86 -0.19 17.11 10.90
N GLU A 87 -0.55 15.95 11.45
CA GLU A 87 0.31 14.76 11.46
C GLU A 87 0.66 14.30 10.05
N HIS A 88 -0.34 14.29 9.15
CA HIS A 88 -0.11 13.99 7.74
C HIS A 88 0.83 14.99 7.08
N ARG A 89 0.69 16.29 7.36
CA ARG A 89 1.60 17.34 6.86
C ARG A 89 3.00 17.26 7.45
N VAL A 90 3.15 16.90 8.74
CA VAL A 90 4.47 16.61 9.34
C VAL A 90 5.16 15.46 8.60
N ASN A 91 4.42 14.38 8.32
CA ASN A 91 4.93 13.24 7.57
C ASN A 91 5.27 13.61 6.12
N ALA A 92 4.42 14.40 5.44
CA ALA A 92 4.69 14.93 4.11
C ALA A 92 5.98 15.75 4.07
N ARG A 93 6.18 16.67 5.01
CA ARG A 93 7.42 17.47 5.11
C ARG A 93 8.66 16.62 5.39
N LYS A 94 8.55 15.51 6.12
CA LYS A 94 9.66 14.54 6.29
C LYS A 94 9.98 13.83 4.97
N ARG A 95 8.95 13.34 4.25
CA ARG A 95 9.08 12.69 2.94
C ARG A 95 9.71 13.62 1.91
N LEU A 96 9.24 14.86 1.81
CA LEU A 96 9.82 15.88 0.93
C LEU A 96 11.28 16.20 1.26
N ARG A 97 11.64 16.30 2.54
CA ARG A 97 13.05 16.49 2.95
C ARG A 97 13.95 15.34 2.53
N LEU A 98 13.46 14.10 2.55
CA LEU A 98 14.21 12.95 2.05
C LEU A 98 14.31 13.00 0.52
N LEU A 99 13.20 13.25 -0.17
CA LEU A 99 13.11 13.33 -1.62
C LEU A 99 14.06 14.39 -2.20
N ARG A 100 14.17 15.54 -1.54
CA ARG A 100 15.07 16.66 -1.89
C ARG A 100 16.56 16.31 -2.01
N ARG A 101 16.98 15.13 -1.53
CA ARG A 101 18.35 14.62 -1.72
C ARG A 101 18.60 14.04 -3.11
N TYR A 102 17.53 13.72 -3.83
CA TYR A 102 17.58 13.06 -5.14
C TYR A 102 16.96 13.93 -6.23
N THR A 103 15.96 14.75 -5.89
CA THR A 103 15.28 15.64 -6.82
C THR A 103 14.60 16.79 -6.07
N THR A 104 14.66 18.01 -6.59
CA THR A 104 14.31 19.23 -5.84
C THR A 104 13.16 20.04 -6.43
N SER A 105 12.82 19.82 -7.70
CA SER A 105 11.74 20.50 -8.42
C SER A 105 11.30 19.69 -9.64
N GLY A 106 10.23 20.13 -10.31
CA GLY A 106 9.73 19.50 -11.52
C GLY A 106 8.25 19.14 -11.42
N HIS A 107 7.82 18.23 -12.29
CA HIS A 107 6.49 17.66 -12.32
C HIS A 107 6.44 16.44 -11.41
N LEU A 108 5.59 16.48 -10.37
CA LEU A 108 5.38 15.41 -9.41
C LEU A 108 3.98 14.82 -9.56
N LEU A 109 3.88 13.51 -9.71
CA LEU A 109 2.64 12.76 -9.58
C LEU A 109 2.62 12.03 -8.24
N ASP A 110 1.57 12.24 -7.43
CA ASP A 110 1.32 11.43 -6.23
C ASP A 110 0.19 10.43 -6.50
N VAL A 111 0.50 9.14 -6.35
CA VAL A 111 -0.41 8.02 -6.57
C VAL A 111 -0.97 7.55 -5.24
N GLY A 112 -2.30 7.51 -5.11
CA GLY A 112 -2.97 7.31 -3.83
C GLY A 112 -2.88 8.56 -2.96
N CYS A 113 -3.13 9.73 -3.55
CA CYS A 113 -2.85 11.01 -2.90
C CYS A 113 -3.83 11.38 -1.77
N ALA A 114 -4.91 10.62 -1.59
CA ALA A 114 -5.99 10.87 -0.64
C ALA A 114 -6.40 12.36 -0.65
N ALA A 115 -6.48 13.00 0.52
CA ALA A 115 -6.87 14.40 0.68
C ALA A 115 -5.85 15.43 0.11
N GLY A 116 -4.73 14.95 -0.45
CA GLY A 116 -3.74 15.79 -1.12
C GLY A 116 -2.78 16.55 -0.20
N PHE A 117 -2.67 16.16 1.08
CA PHE A 117 -1.77 16.84 2.03
C PHE A 117 -0.30 16.83 1.59
N PHE A 118 0.19 15.72 1.02
CA PHE A 118 1.54 15.65 0.45
C PHE A 118 1.68 16.55 -0.78
N LEU A 119 0.71 16.50 -1.70
CA LEU A 119 0.67 17.34 -2.90
C LEU A 119 0.70 18.84 -2.55
N ASP A 120 -0.03 19.26 -1.53
CA ASP A 120 -0.05 20.66 -1.10
C ASP A 120 1.30 21.10 -0.53
N GLU A 121 1.94 20.29 0.32
CA GLU A 121 3.29 20.57 0.83
C GLU A 121 4.34 20.57 -0.30
N ALA A 122 4.19 19.69 -1.30
CA ALA A 122 5.05 19.64 -2.48
C ALA A 122 4.87 20.90 -3.34
N ARG A 123 3.62 21.31 -3.60
CA ARG A 123 3.27 22.54 -4.33
C ARG A 123 3.86 23.78 -3.64
N ARG A 124 3.68 23.91 -2.32
CA ARG A 124 4.31 24.98 -1.50
C ARG A 124 5.83 24.96 -1.54
N SER A 125 6.40 23.78 -1.79
CA SER A 125 7.84 23.55 -1.92
C SER A 125 8.38 23.78 -3.34
N GLY A 126 7.55 24.26 -4.29
CA GLY A 126 7.94 24.65 -5.65
C GLY A 126 7.70 23.60 -6.73
N TRP A 127 6.99 22.51 -6.43
CA TRP A 127 6.67 21.46 -7.41
C TRP A 127 5.42 21.81 -8.23
N THR A 128 5.42 21.41 -9.50
CA THR A 128 4.17 21.31 -10.28
C THR A 128 3.59 19.94 -9.98
N VAL A 129 2.41 19.89 -9.38
CA VAL A 129 1.88 18.65 -8.82
C VAL A 129 0.68 18.13 -9.61
N ALA A 130 0.47 16.82 -9.59
CA ALA A 130 -0.73 16.12 -10.05
C ALA A 130 -1.01 14.96 -9.08
N GLY A 131 -2.29 14.65 -8.86
CA GLY A 131 -2.71 13.56 -7.99
C GLY A 131 -3.69 12.61 -8.64
N VAL A 132 -3.68 11.37 -8.19
CA VAL A 132 -4.71 10.38 -8.52
C VAL A 132 -5.07 9.57 -7.27
N ASP A 133 -6.35 9.41 -7.02
CA ASP A 133 -6.88 8.60 -5.93
C ASP A 133 -8.22 7.96 -6.33
N VAL A 134 -8.50 6.75 -5.85
CA VAL A 134 -9.76 6.06 -6.14
C VAL A 134 -10.93 6.60 -5.34
N SER A 135 -10.68 7.26 -4.20
CA SER A 135 -11.70 7.83 -3.33
C SER A 135 -12.18 9.17 -3.88
N GLN A 136 -13.41 9.18 -4.40
CA GLN A 136 -14.05 10.40 -4.89
C GLN A 136 -14.11 11.49 -3.81
N ALA A 137 -14.47 11.13 -2.57
CA ALA A 137 -14.58 12.08 -1.46
C ALA A 137 -13.24 12.76 -1.13
N MET A 138 -12.14 12.00 -1.12
CA MET A 138 -10.81 12.55 -0.88
C MET A 138 -10.33 13.42 -2.05
N ALA A 139 -10.58 12.97 -3.28
CA ALA A 139 -10.26 13.76 -4.47
C ALA A 139 -11.02 15.09 -4.51
N ASP A 140 -12.31 15.11 -4.13
CA ASP A 140 -13.10 16.33 -4.04
C ASP A 140 -12.57 17.27 -2.96
N TYR A 141 -12.26 16.76 -1.77
CA TYR A 141 -11.62 17.54 -0.70
C TYR A 141 -10.30 18.20 -1.15
N ALA A 142 -9.50 17.48 -1.95
CA ALA A 142 -8.26 18.00 -2.51
C ALA A 142 -8.51 19.08 -3.58
N ARG A 143 -9.51 18.88 -4.46
CA ARG A 143 -9.89 19.86 -5.49
C ARG A 143 -10.44 21.15 -4.89
N ASP A 144 -11.18 21.08 -3.79
CA ASP A 144 -11.65 22.26 -3.05
C ASP A 144 -10.49 23.14 -2.55
N ARG A 145 -9.29 22.57 -2.43
CA ARG A 145 -8.02 23.26 -2.11
C ARG A 145 -7.18 23.60 -3.34
N ALA A 146 -7.82 23.59 -4.51
CA ALA A 146 -7.24 23.84 -5.82
C ALA A 146 -6.07 22.89 -6.16
N LEU A 147 -6.11 21.63 -5.68
CA LEU A 147 -5.14 20.61 -6.09
C LEU A 147 -5.66 19.87 -7.34
N PRO A 148 -4.80 19.64 -8.35
CA PRO A 148 -5.17 18.93 -9.58
C PRO A 148 -5.21 17.42 -9.34
N VAL A 149 -6.31 16.93 -8.76
CA VAL A 149 -6.50 15.51 -8.41
C VAL A 149 -7.57 14.86 -9.28
N ARG A 150 -7.30 13.65 -9.77
CA ARG A 150 -8.23 12.79 -10.49
C ARG A 150 -8.78 11.71 -9.57
N ALA A 151 -10.11 11.54 -9.61
CA ALA A 151 -10.80 10.49 -8.88
C ALA A 151 -10.90 9.26 -9.78
N ALA A 152 -9.91 8.39 -9.74
CA ALA A 152 -9.79 7.23 -10.62
C ALA A 152 -8.71 6.26 -10.12
N PRO A 153 -8.74 4.99 -10.55
CA PRO A 153 -7.61 4.07 -10.38
C PRO A 153 -6.37 4.57 -11.14
N PHE A 154 -5.18 4.39 -10.57
CA PHE A 154 -3.93 4.79 -11.23
C PHE A 154 -3.72 4.01 -12.54
N LEU A 155 -3.88 2.69 -12.51
CA LEU A 155 -4.00 1.87 -13.71
C LEU A 155 -5.23 2.30 -14.51
N GLY A 156 -5.00 2.79 -15.72
CA GLY A 156 -6.07 3.25 -16.62
C GLY A 156 -6.35 4.75 -16.59
N THR A 157 -5.84 5.51 -15.60
CA THR A 157 -5.93 6.99 -15.66
C THR A 157 -5.06 7.54 -16.78
N ASP A 158 -5.65 8.28 -17.71
CA ASP A 158 -4.96 8.91 -18.83
C ASP A 158 -4.31 10.24 -18.44
N PHE A 159 -2.98 10.30 -18.41
CA PHE A 159 -2.19 11.52 -18.17
C PHE A 159 -1.81 12.26 -19.46
N GLY A 160 -2.34 11.85 -20.62
CA GLY A 160 -1.95 12.34 -21.93
C GLY A 160 -0.46 12.11 -22.17
N ASP A 161 0.18 13.08 -22.85
CA ASP A 161 1.62 13.06 -23.11
C ASP A 161 2.48 13.49 -21.90
N SER A 162 1.87 13.64 -20.72
CA SER A 162 2.58 14.12 -19.53
C SER A 162 3.63 13.11 -19.07
N LYS A 163 4.84 13.62 -18.82
CA LYS A 163 5.92 12.89 -18.15
C LYS A 163 6.31 13.61 -16.87
N PHE A 164 6.63 12.83 -15.84
CA PHE A 164 6.93 13.33 -14.50
C PHE A 164 8.42 13.20 -14.19
N ASP A 165 8.96 14.18 -13.49
CA ASP A 165 10.30 14.12 -12.90
C ASP A 165 10.28 13.25 -11.63
N THR A 166 9.10 13.13 -10.99
CA THR A 166 8.91 12.34 -9.79
C THR A 166 7.53 11.70 -9.74
N VAL A 167 7.47 10.42 -9.39
CA VAL A 167 6.25 9.70 -9.02
C VAL A 167 6.38 9.29 -7.57
N THR A 168 5.35 9.51 -6.77
CA THR A 168 5.30 9.07 -5.37
C THR A 168 4.17 8.07 -5.11
N MET A 169 4.42 7.10 -4.23
CA MET A 169 3.46 6.08 -3.79
C MET A 169 3.61 5.89 -2.27
N TRP A 170 2.93 6.73 -1.48
CA TRP A 170 3.04 6.68 -0.02
C TRP A 170 1.99 5.76 0.58
N ASP A 171 2.42 4.62 1.14
CA ASP A 171 1.53 3.65 1.79
C ASP A 171 0.40 3.20 0.84
N TYR A 172 0.76 2.98 -0.43
CA TYR A 172 -0.15 2.70 -1.54
C TYR A 172 0.01 1.29 -2.10
N ILE A 173 1.25 0.88 -2.39
CA ILE A 173 1.52 -0.29 -3.24
C ILE A 173 1.07 -1.61 -2.62
N GLU A 174 1.02 -1.72 -1.29
CA GLU A 174 0.49 -2.87 -0.57
C GLU A 174 -0.99 -3.11 -0.82
N HIS A 175 -1.70 -2.10 -1.30
CA HIS A 175 -3.12 -2.17 -1.63
C HIS A 175 -3.38 -2.43 -3.12
N ALA A 176 -2.36 -2.39 -3.97
CA ALA A 176 -2.53 -2.66 -5.39
C ALA A 176 -3.07 -4.07 -5.64
N ILE A 177 -3.77 -4.26 -6.76
CA ILE A 177 -4.21 -5.58 -7.24
C ILE A 177 -3.08 -6.24 -8.03
N ASP A 178 -2.35 -5.44 -8.82
CA ASP A 178 -1.18 -5.87 -9.61
C ASP A 178 0.00 -4.91 -9.39
N PRO A 179 0.78 -5.08 -8.31
CA PRO A 179 1.96 -4.26 -8.02
C PRO A 179 2.95 -4.17 -9.19
N LYS A 180 3.11 -5.25 -9.96
CA LYS A 180 4.00 -5.27 -11.13
C LYS A 180 3.52 -4.31 -12.22
N ALA A 181 2.21 -4.27 -12.48
CA ALA A 181 1.62 -3.32 -13.41
C ALA A 181 1.72 -1.87 -12.90
N GLU A 182 1.54 -1.63 -11.60
CA GLU A 182 1.69 -0.29 -11.00
C GLU A 182 3.12 0.24 -11.17
N PHE A 183 4.13 -0.59 -10.89
CA PHE A 183 5.53 -0.20 -11.08
C PHE A 183 5.89 0.06 -12.53
N ARG A 184 5.38 -0.77 -13.45
CA ARG A 184 5.58 -0.54 -14.88
C ARG A 184 4.97 0.78 -15.31
N ARG A 185 3.72 1.05 -14.91
CA ARG A 185 3.02 2.31 -15.19
C ARG A 185 3.79 3.51 -14.66
N ALA A 186 4.33 3.41 -13.43
CA ALA A 186 5.16 4.47 -12.86
C ALA A 186 6.43 4.70 -13.69
N SER A 187 7.12 3.63 -14.11
CA SER A 187 8.29 3.70 -15.00
C SER A 187 7.95 4.40 -16.32
N ASP A 188 6.85 3.99 -16.96
CA ASP A 188 6.39 4.56 -18.24
C ASP A 188 6.07 6.05 -18.14
N LEU A 189 5.56 6.52 -17.00
CA LEU A 189 5.18 7.92 -16.80
C LEU A 189 6.36 8.80 -16.35
N LEU A 190 7.48 8.22 -15.93
CA LEU A 190 8.67 8.97 -15.58
C LEU A 190 9.42 9.44 -16.82
N ARG A 191 10.06 10.59 -16.71
CA ARG A 191 11.13 11.01 -17.63
C ARG A 191 12.36 10.12 -17.44
N PRO A 192 13.28 10.06 -18.42
CA PRO A 192 14.60 9.50 -18.18
C PRO A 192 15.24 10.13 -16.94
N SER A 193 15.81 9.29 -16.06
CA SER A 193 16.36 9.69 -14.75
C SER A 193 15.34 10.26 -13.75
N GLY A 194 14.05 10.10 -14.00
CA GLY A 194 12.99 10.43 -13.06
C GLY A 194 13.02 9.54 -11.81
N ILE A 195 12.46 10.05 -10.71
CA ILE A 195 12.52 9.37 -9.40
C ILE A 195 11.16 8.77 -9.05
N LEU A 196 11.15 7.47 -8.74
CA LEU A 196 10.06 6.85 -7.99
C LEU A 196 10.42 6.83 -6.50
N ALA A 197 9.58 7.41 -5.65
CA ALA A 197 9.73 7.34 -4.20
C ALA A 197 8.47 6.76 -3.55
N LEU A 198 8.63 5.78 -2.66
CA LEU A 198 7.49 5.06 -2.08
C LEU A 198 7.73 4.65 -0.63
N SER A 199 6.65 4.35 0.07
CA SER A 199 6.67 3.67 1.38
C SER A 199 5.67 2.53 1.43
N THR A 200 6.00 1.51 2.21
CA THR A 200 5.14 0.35 2.50
C THR A 200 5.66 -0.38 3.74
N GLY A 201 4.90 -1.33 4.28
CA GLY A 201 5.34 -2.20 5.37
C GLY A 201 6.41 -3.21 4.95
N ASP A 202 7.42 -3.44 5.81
CA ASP A 202 8.42 -4.50 5.61
C ASP A 202 8.10 -5.76 6.43
N ALA A 203 7.54 -6.76 5.77
CA ALA A 203 7.27 -8.09 6.32
C ALA A 203 8.56 -8.86 6.69
N GLY A 204 9.72 -8.39 6.21
CA GLY A 204 11.04 -8.92 6.56
C GLY A 204 11.60 -8.35 7.87
N SER A 205 10.98 -7.30 8.42
CA SER A 205 11.44 -6.61 9.62
C SER A 205 11.39 -7.52 10.86
N ALA A 206 12.24 -7.23 11.86
CA ALA A 206 12.24 -7.99 13.11
C ALA A 206 10.86 -7.99 13.79
N VAL A 207 10.19 -6.83 13.80
CA VAL A 207 8.83 -6.68 14.35
C VAL A 207 7.85 -7.58 13.62
N ALA A 208 7.82 -7.56 12.28
CA ALA A 208 6.92 -8.42 11.51
C ALA A 208 7.17 -9.91 11.76
N ARG A 209 8.43 -10.34 11.77
CA ARG A 209 8.81 -11.74 11.98
C ARG A 209 8.45 -12.24 13.38
N ILE A 210 8.66 -11.43 14.41
CA ILE A 210 8.33 -11.78 15.80
C ILE A 210 6.81 -11.78 16.01
N SER A 211 6.11 -10.79 15.47
CA SER A 211 4.65 -10.66 15.65
C SER A 211 3.85 -11.66 14.80
N GLY A 212 4.40 -12.16 13.70
CA GLY A 212 3.70 -13.11 12.83
C GLY A 212 2.34 -12.57 12.37
N SER A 213 1.27 -13.35 12.56
CA SER A 213 -0.10 -12.93 12.23
C SER A 213 -0.63 -11.73 13.04
N ARG A 214 0.06 -11.37 14.13
CA ARG A 214 -0.26 -10.21 14.98
C ARG A 214 0.49 -8.94 14.57
N TRP A 215 1.24 -8.97 13.47
CA TRP A 215 1.89 -7.77 12.97
C TRP A 215 0.84 -6.70 12.64
N HIS A 216 1.05 -5.47 13.12
CA HIS A 216 0.08 -4.37 13.03
C HIS A 216 -0.19 -3.87 11.60
N LEU A 217 0.68 -4.21 10.64
CA LEU A 217 0.47 -3.93 9.20
C LEU A 217 -0.06 -5.15 8.44
N LEU A 218 -0.29 -6.29 9.10
CA LEU A 218 -1.05 -7.39 8.50
C LEU A 218 -2.55 -7.06 8.64
N THR A 219 -3.04 -6.16 7.79
CA THR A 219 -4.42 -5.63 7.79
C THR A 219 -5.14 -6.09 6.51
N PRO A 220 -5.51 -7.37 6.40
CA PRO A 220 -5.92 -7.97 5.14
C PRO A 220 -7.31 -7.53 4.66
N ARG A 221 -7.97 -6.58 5.33
CA ARG A 221 -9.14 -5.89 4.76
C ARG A 221 -8.74 -4.98 3.60
N HIS A 222 -7.62 -4.26 3.74
CA HIS A 222 -7.16 -3.29 2.73
C HIS A 222 -5.74 -3.56 2.20
N HIS A 223 -4.84 -4.25 2.93
CA HIS A 223 -3.55 -4.68 2.38
C HIS A 223 -3.69 -5.99 1.60
N ASN A 224 -3.36 -5.96 0.32
CA ASN A 224 -3.35 -7.09 -0.59
C ASN A 224 -2.01 -7.84 -0.55
N PHE A 225 -0.91 -7.09 -0.43
CA PHE A 225 0.45 -7.60 -0.49
C PHE A 225 1.26 -7.20 0.75
N PHE A 226 2.15 -8.09 1.20
CA PHE A 226 3.03 -7.89 2.34
C PHE A 226 4.47 -8.12 1.91
N PHE A 227 5.12 -7.03 1.48
CA PHE A 227 6.43 -7.09 0.88
C PHE A 227 7.54 -7.22 1.92
N THR A 228 8.58 -7.96 1.59
CA THR A 228 9.89 -7.74 2.21
C THR A 228 10.67 -6.71 1.39
N ARG A 229 11.61 -6.00 2.01
CA ARG A 229 12.52 -5.09 1.29
C ARG A 229 13.17 -5.75 0.06
N ARG A 230 13.61 -7.01 0.17
CA ARG A 230 14.25 -7.75 -0.94
C ARG A 230 13.30 -7.95 -2.12
N GLN A 231 12.04 -8.28 -1.84
CA GLN A 231 11.03 -8.48 -2.88
C GLN A 231 10.65 -7.17 -3.56
N LEU A 232 10.53 -6.09 -2.78
CA LEU A 232 10.24 -4.77 -3.31
C LEU A 232 11.35 -4.26 -4.24
N ILE A 233 12.62 -4.44 -3.84
CA ILE A 233 13.78 -4.14 -4.70
C ILE A 233 13.70 -4.95 -6.00
N ARG A 234 13.41 -6.26 -5.92
CA ARG A 234 13.28 -7.10 -7.11
C ARG A 234 12.15 -6.62 -8.04
N TYR A 235 11.00 -6.23 -7.51
CA TYR A 235 9.92 -5.66 -8.32
C TYR A 235 10.38 -4.44 -9.12
N LEU A 236 11.12 -3.55 -8.46
CA LEU A 236 11.64 -2.31 -9.05
C LEU A 236 12.70 -2.61 -10.12
N GLU A 237 13.67 -3.48 -9.82
CA GLU A 237 14.72 -3.89 -10.76
C GLU A 237 14.14 -4.58 -12.01
N GLU A 238 13.07 -5.38 -11.87
CA GLU A 238 12.36 -5.98 -13.02
C GLU A 238 11.63 -4.94 -13.91
N GLN A 239 11.48 -3.69 -13.46
CA GLN A 239 10.92 -2.57 -14.23
C GLN A 239 11.97 -1.48 -14.52
N ASP A 240 13.25 -1.88 -14.61
CA ASP A 240 14.40 -1.03 -14.98
C ASP A 240 14.72 0.12 -14.01
N PHE A 241 14.26 0.03 -12.76
CA PHE A 241 14.66 0.98 -11.72
C PHE A 241 15.98 0.58 -11.06
N GLU A 242 16.84 1.58 -10.82
CA GLU A 242 17.97 1.47 -9.90
C GLU A 242 17.58 1.96 -8.50
N VAL A 243 17.81 1.15 -7.46
CA VAL A 243 17.46 1.50 -6.09
C VAL A 243 18.53 2.39 -5.46
N LEU A 244 18.29 3.71 -5.46
CA LEU A 244 19.23 4.70 -4.91
C LEU A 244 19.35 4.66 -3.39
N ALA A 245 18.25 4.38 -2.67
CA ALA A 245 18.25 4.26 -1.22
C ALA A 245 17.02 3.55 -0.66
N THR A 246 17.19 2.99 0.53
CA THR A 246 16.09 2.50 1.36
C THR A 246 16.27 3.04 2.78
N LYS A 247 15.20 3.56 3.38
CA LYS A 247 15.21 4.11 4.74
C LYS A 247 13.97 3.66 5.48
N TYR A 248 14.10 3.43 6.78
CA TYR A 248 12.96 3.33 7.68
C TYR A 248 12.68 4.71 8.23
N LEU A 249 11.51 5.26 7.89
CA LEU A 249 11.07 6.56 8.38
C LEU A 249 10.08 6.36 9.51
N TRP A 250 10.26 7.16 10.57
CA TRP A 250 9.29 7.23 11.67
C TRP A 250 8.19 8.21 11.31
N SER A 251 6.96 7.71 11.24
CA SER A 251 5.76 8.51 11.06
C SER A 251 5.30 9.11 12.39
N SER A 252 4.78 10.33 12.32
CA SER A 252 4.06 10.99 13.41
C SER A 252 2.59 10.61 13.32
N TYR A 253 1.97 10.31 14.46
CA TYR A 253 0.58 9.89 14.59
C TYR A 253 -0.05 10.56 15.81
N SER A 254 -1.34 10.86 15.74
CA SER A 254 -2.09 11.36 16.90
C SER A 254 -2.26 10.26 17.94
N ALA A 255 -2.41 10.66 19.21
CA ALA A 255 -2.66 9.69 20.29
C ALA A 255 -3.96 8.90 20.06
N ALA A 256 -4.97 9.55 19.48
CA ALA A 256 -6.25 8.95 19.12
C ALA A 256 -6.07 7.86 18.04
N TYR A 257 -5.29 8.15 16.99
CA TYR A 257 -4.95 7.16 15.97
C TYR A 257 -4.20 5.95 16.56
N LEU A 258 -3.21 6.18 17.43
CA LEU A 258 -2.48 5.08 18.07
C LEU A 258 -3.40 4.21 18.94
N ALA A 259 -4.32 4.81 19.68
CA ALA A 259 -5.33 4.08 20.46
C ALA A 259 -6.28 3.28 19.54
N HIS A 260 -6.70 3.86 18.42
CA HIS A 260 -7.50 3.17 17.41
C HIS A 260 -6.76 1.95 16.83
N LYS A 261 -5.47 2.08 16.49
CA LYS A 261 -4.65 0.96 16.01
C LYS A 261 -4.42 -0.12 17.07
N ALA A 262 -4.41 0.22 18.36
CA ALA A 262 -4.23 -0.75 19.43
C ALA A 262 -5.34 -1.81 19.50
N GLN A 263 -6.54 -1.51 18.96
CA GLN A 263 -7.63 -2.48 18.83
C GLN A 263 -7.22 -3.74 18.04
N MET A 264 -6.26 -3.59 17.11
CA MET A 264 -5.71 -4.71 16.34
C MET A 264 -4.92 -5.73 17.17
N LEU A 265 -4.49 -5.36 18.38
CA LEU A 265 -3.72 -6.22 19.28
C LEU A 265 -4.60 -7.05 20.21
N GLY A 266 -5.87 -6.68 20.38
CA GLY A 266 -6.77 -7.24 21.41
C GLY A 266 -7.35 -8.62 21.09
N ASP A 267 -7.32 -9.07 19.83
CA ASP A 267 -8.04 -10.29 19.42
C ASP A 267 -7.16 -11.56 19.52
N ALA A 268 -6.98 -12.03 20.76
CA ALA A 268 -6.30 -13.29 21.08
C ALA A 268 -7.18 -14.54 20.87
N SER A 269 -8.42 -14.39 20.37
CA SER A 269 -9.46 -15.43 20.45
C SER A 269 -9.53 -16.39 19.26
N HIS A 270 -8.90 -16.11 18.11
CA HIS A 270 -8.99 -16.95 16.90
C HIS A 270 -7.63 -17.40 16.37
N SER A 271 -6.68 -17.69 17.28
CA SER A 271 -5.44 -18.38 16.92
C SER A 271 -5.69 -19.88 16.67
N GLY A 272 -6.31 -20.19 15.53
CA GLY A 272 -6.22 -21.52 14.95
C GLY A 272 -4.77 -21.80 14.58
N ARG A 273 -4.04 -22.43 15.51
CA ARG A 273 -2.72 -23.03 15.25
C ARG A 273 -2.84 -23.92 14.01
N VAL A 274 -2.13 -23.57 12.95
CA VAL A 274 -1.50 -24.60 12.12
C VAL A 274 0.00 -24.46 12.35
N VAL A 275 0.46 -25.21 13.34
CA VAL A 275 1.86 -25.60 13.46
C VAL A 275 2.15 -26.48 12.24
N ARG A 276 3.04 -26.04 11.35
CA ARG A 276 3.90 -26.96 10.62
C ARG A 276 5.32 -26.65 11.01
N ALA A 277 5.83 -27.51 11.89
CA ALA A 277 7.24 -27.66 12.18
C ALA A 277 7.98 -27.87 10.85
N LEU A 278 9.06 -27.12 10.66
CA LEU A 278 10.08 -27.49 9.68
C LEU A 278 11.04 -28.44 10.39
N GLU A 279 10.80 -29.74 10.19
CA GLU A 279 11.78 -30.80 10.37
C GLU A 279 12.61 -30.96 9.08
N GLY A 280 13.95 -31.06 9.25
CA GLY A 280 14.94 -31.62 8.30
C GLY A 280 15.42 -30.69 7.17
N ARG A 281 16.61 -30.05 7.18
CA ARG A 281 18.02 -30.54 7.14
C ARG A 281 18.39 -31.35 5.89
N PRO A 282 19.67 -31.33 5.42
CA PRO A 282 20.91 -30.84 6.06
C PRO A 282 21.29 -29.40 5.69
#